data_AF-A0A7W3N249-F1
#
_entry.id   AF-A0A7W3N249-F1
#
_cell.length_a   1.000
_cell.length_b   1.000
_cell.length_c   1.000
_cell.angle_alpha   90.00
_cell.angle_beta   90.00
_cell.angle_gamma   90.00
#
_symmetry.space_group_name_H-M   'P 1'
#
loop_
_entity.id
_entity.type
_entity.pdbx_description
1 polymer ?
#
loop_
_entity_poly.entity_id
_entity_poly.type
_entity_poly.pdbx_seq_one_letter_code
_entity_poly.pdbx_strand_id
1 'polypeptide(L)'
;MWFAAERRGGRRWIVPGLTLAVGLGLAVSLALQDRLGAGLAALAVLGGYAAHLAYRRDEPALPVSAAFGSGHRARSHLRAAAVTGDVLVAVVVGAVVVQTLRGGEVAPYLWLAGLAGIVYTVSALVAGRGV
;
A
#
# COMPACT_ATOMS: atom_id res chain seq x y z
N MET A 1 14.60 -9.76 35.63
CA MET A 1 14.89 -9.14 34.32
C MET A 1 13.65 -8.38 33.88
N TRP A 2 13.75 -7.06 33.74
CA TRP A 2 12.66 -6.15 33.42
C TRP A 2 12.34 -6.25 31.93
N PHE A 3 11.18 -6.79 31.55
CA PHE A 3 10.66 -6.63 30.20
C PHE A 3 10.25 -5.18 30.03
N ALA A 4 11.15 -4.35 29.54
CA ALA A 4 10.77 -3.07 28.99
C ALA A 4 9.87 -3.40 27.79
N ALA A 5 8.56 -3.24 27.94
CA ALA A 5 7.61 -3.31 26.85
C ALA A 5 8.03 -2.25 25.84
N GLU A 6 8.81 -2.67 24.86
CA GLU A 6 9.39 -1.80 23.88
C GLU A 6 8.24 -1.14 23.13
N ARG A 7 8.17 0.19 23.17
CA ARG A 7 7.21 1.02 22.43
C ARG A 7 7.42 0.93 20.90
N ARG A 8 7.82 -0.23 20.38
CA ARG A 8 7.97 -0.55 18.96
C ARG A 8 6.62 -0.65 18.24
N GLY A 9 5.50 -0.78 18.97
CA GLY A 9 4.16 -0.84 18.38
C GLY A 9 3.70 0.48 17.75
N GLY A 10 3.94 1.62 18.41
CA GLY A 10 3.53 2.94 17.92
C GLY A 10 4.31 3.39 16.68
N ARG A 11 5.61 3.07 16.59
CA ARG A 11 6.46 3.47 15.45
C ARG A 11 6.02 2.85 14.11
N ARG A 12 5.37 1.68 14.15
CA ARG A 12 4.86 0.97 12.95
C ARG A 12 3.62 1.63 12.35
N TRP A 13 2.92 2.46 13.13
CA TRP A 13 1.74 3.21 12.69
C TRP A 13 2.06 4.58 12.09
N ILE A 14 3.30 5.06 12.25
CA ILE A 14 3.69 6.38 11.76
C ILE A 14 3.53 6.45 10.23
N VAL A 15 4.00 5.45 9.49
CA VAL A 15 3.97 5.48 8.02
C VAL A 15 2.54 5.37 7.46
N PRO A 16 1.70 4.40 7.89
CA PRO A 16 0.29 4.39 7.48
C PRO A 16 -0.46 5.66 7.89
N GLY A 17 -0.20 6.16 9.12
CA GLY A 17 -0.84 7.37 9.63
C GLY A 17 -0.47 8.62 8.84
N LEU A 18 0.82 8.80 8.52
CA LEU A 18 1.28 9.90 7.66
C LEU A 18 0.68 9.81 6.25
N THR A 19 0.60 8.61 5.69
CA THR A 19 0.02 8.39 4.35
C THR A 19 -1.45 8.81 4.33
N LEU A 20 -2.22 8.44 5.35
CA LEU A 20 -3.62 8.88 5.51
C LEU A 20 -3.72 10.39 5.72
N ALA A 21 -2.87 10.98 6.55
CA ALA A 21 -2.86 12.42 6.80
C ALA A 21 -2.59 13.21 5.51
N VAL A 22 -1.66 12.76 4.68
CA VAL A 22 -1.38 13.35 3.36
C VAL A 22 -2.59 13.22 2.44
N GLY A 23 -3.23 12.04 2.40
CA GLY A 23 -4.44 11.84 1.59
C GLY A 23 -5.59 12.75 2.00
N LEU A 24 -5.80 12.91 3.31
CA LEU A 24 -6.80 13.83 3.84
C LEU A 24 -6.46 15.29 3.50
N GLY A 25 -5.21 15.69 3.65
CA GLY A 25 -4.74 17.03 3.29
C GLY A 25 -4.94 17.36 1.81
N LEU A 26 -4.63 16.42 0.91
CA LEU A 26 -4.87 16.56 -0.53
C LEU A 26 -6.37 16.66 -0.84
N ALA A 27 -7.20 15.83 -0.21
CA ALA A 27 -8.65 15.86 -0.40
C ALA A 27 -9.25 17.21 0.00
N VAL A 28 -8.87 17.73 1.17
CA VAL A 28 -9.30 19.05 1.65
C VAL A 28 -8.79 20.15 0.72
N SER A 29 -7.50 20.11 0.34
CA SER A 29 -6.92 21.12 -0.55
C SER A 29 -7.61 21.17 -1.92
N LEU A 30 -7.93 20.01 -2.51
CA LEU A 30 -8.62 19.93 -3.80
C LEU A 30 -10.11 20.27 -3.69
N ALA A 31 -10.75 19.98 -2.56
CA ALA A 31 -12.12 20.40 -2.28
C ALA A 31 -12.24 21.94 -2.26
N LEU A 32 -11.26 22.63 -1.67
CA LEU A 32 -11.18 24.10 -1.67
C LEU A 32 -10.94 24.71 -3.06
N GLN A 33 -10.58 23.89 -4.05
CA GLN A 33 -10.39 24.28 -5.45
C GLN A 33 -11.56 23.85 -6.36
N ASP A 34 -12.71 23.46 -5.78
CA ASP A 34 -13.87 22.89 -6.49
C ASP A 34 -13.57 21.59 -7.28
N ARG A 35 -12.47 20.91 -6.94
CA ARG A 35 -12.00 19.66 -7.57
C ARG A 35 -12.30 18.44 -6.70
N LEU A 36 -13.50 18.37 -6.14
CA LEU A 36 -13.93 17.32 -5.21
C LEU A 36 -13.69 15.90 -5.74
N GLY A 37 -13.97 15.64 -7.02
CA GLY A 37 -13.75 14.33 -7.63
C GLY A 37 -12.28 13.88 -7.59
N ALA A 38 -11.34 14.79 -7.88
CA ALA A 38 -9.91 14.51 -7.80
C ALA A 38 -9.45 14.34 -6.34
N GLY A 39 -10.01 15.11 -5.41
CA GLY A 39 -9.74 15.00 -3.98
C GLY A 39 -10.16 13.65 -3.40
N LEU A 40 -11.37 13.19 -3.71
CA LEU A 40 -11.87 11.87 -3.30
C LEU A 40 -11.07 10.73 -3.92
N ALA A 41 -10.69 10.85 -5.19
CA ALA A 41 -9.86 9.85 -5.86
C ALA A 41 -8.48 9.72 -5.21
N ALA A 42 -7.82 10.85 -4.91
CA ALA A 42 -6.55 10.86 -4.19
C ALA A 42 -6.67 10.24 -2.79
N LEU A 43 -7.74 10.58 -2.06
CA LEU A 43 -8.02 10.02 -0.74
C LEU A 43 -8.24 8.51 -0.79
N ALA A 44 -9.00 8.01 -1.78
CA ALA A 44 -9.25 6.59 -1.95
C ALA A 44 -7.96 5.81 -2.22
N VAL A 45 -7.09 6.34 -3.09
CA VAL A 45 -5.80 5.71 -3.40
C VAL A 45 -4.87 5.70 -2.18
N LEU A 46 -4.73 6.84 -1.49
CA LEU A 46 -3.85 6.94 -0.32
C LEU A 46 -4.40 6.18 0.88
N GLY A 47 -5.72 6.14 1.04
CA GLY A 47 -6.41 5.31 2.04
C GLY A 47 -6.19 3.83 1.79
N GLY A 48 -6.33 3.39 0.54
CA GLY A 48 -6.03 2.01 0.13
C GLY A 48 -4.56 1.65 0.36
N TYR A 49 -3.63 2.54 0.01
CA TYR A 49 -2.21 2.33 0.24
C TYR A 49 -1.85 2.30 1.74
N ALA A 50 -2.45 3.17 2.55
CA ALA A 50 -2.27 3.14 4.00
C ALA A 50 -2.82 1.86 4.63
N ALA A 51 -3.99 1.38 4.17
CA ALA A 51 -4.55 0.10 4.61
C ALA A 51 -3.62 -1.07 4.23
N HIS A 52 -3.05 -1.04 3.02
CA HIS A 52 -2.06 -2.02 2.59
C HIS A 52 -0.79 -2.01 3.47
N LEU A 53 -0.23 -0.84 3.77
CA LEU A 53 0.90 -0.70 4.69
C LEU A 53 0.55 -1.16 6.11
N ALA A 54 -0.68 -0.89 6.57
CA ALA A 54 -1.16 -1.33 7.85
C ALA A 54 -1.34 -2.85 7.90
N TYR A 55 -1.78 -3.50 6.83
CA TYR A 55 -1.92 -4.95 6.76
C TYR A 55 -0.56 -5.66 6.79
N ARG A 56 0.41 -5.19 6.00
CA ARG A 56 1.76 -5.79 5.93
C ARG A 56 2.60 -5.66 7.21
N ARG A 57 2.20 -4.80 8.16
CA ARG A 57 2.97 -4.60 9.40
C ARG A 57 2.86 -5.79 10.37
N ASP A 58 1.78 -6.55 10.25
CA ASP A 58 1.40 -7.65 11.14
C ASP A 58 1.70 -9.02 10.50
N GLU A 59 2.03 -9.05 9.20
CA GLU A 59 2.54 -10.25 8.53
C GLU A 59 3.99 -10.53 8.96
N PRO A 60 4.28 -11.61 9.70
CA PRO A 60 5.63 -12.15 9.73
C PRO A 60 5.98 -12.49 8.28
N ALA A 61 7.11 -11.97 7.77
CA ALA A 61 7.58 -12.15 6.40
C ALA A 61 7.10 -13.50 5.84
N LEU A 62 6.09 -13.46 4.96
CA LEU A 62 5.20 -14.59 4.70
C LEU A 62 5.98 -15.92 4.62
N PRO A 63 5.59 -16.97 5.34
CA PRO A 63 5.95 -18.32 4.98
C PRO A 63 5.19 -18.65 3.69
N VAL A 64 5.69 -18.13 2.55
CA VAL A 64 5.08 -18.33 1.24
C VAL A 64 5.26 -19.80 0.88
N SER A 65 4.13 -20.52 0.94
CA SER A 65 3.79 -21.79 0.28
C SER A 65 4.94 -22.71 -0.15
N ALA A 66 4.89 -23.96 0.34
CA ALA A 66 5.76 -25.07 -0.10
C ALA A 66 5.76 -25.32 -1.63
N ALA A 67 4.81 -24.74 -2.38
CA ALA A 67 4.73 -24.85 -3.84
C ALA A 67 5.87 -24.18 -4.60
N PHE A 68 6.62 -23.24 -3.99
CA PHE A 68 7.71 -22.52 -4.65
C PHE A 68 9.10 -23.15 -4.45
N GLY A 69 9.16 -24.33 -3.84
CA GLY A 69 10.39 -25.08 -3.61
C GLY A 69 11.15 -24.65 -2.34
N SER A 70 11.82 -25.61 -1.71
CA SER A 70 12.61 -25.40 -0.50
C SER A 70 14.01 -24.91 -0.86
N GLY A 71 14.42 -23.73 -0.35
CA GLY A 71 15.79 -23.24 -0.52
C GLY A 71 16.00 -21.74 -0.29
N HIS A 72 17.26 -21.32 -0.18
CA HIS A 72 17.66 -19.91 -0.03
C HIS A 72 17.39 -19.10 -1.33
N ARG A 73 17.60 -19.74 -2.49
CA ARG A 73 17.43 -19.12 -3.81
C ARG A 73 15.95 -18.92 -4.18
N ALA A 74 15.08 -19.86 -3.85
CA ALA A 74 13.62 -19.71 -4.00
C ALA A 74 13.08 -18.56 -3.13
N ARG A 75 13.54 -18.46 -1.87
CA ARG A 75 13.20 -17.35 -0.97
C ARG A 75 13.67 -16.00 -1.49
N SER A 76 14.85 -15.90 -2.08
CA SER A 76 15.33 -14.63 -2.66
C SER A 76 14.53 -14.20 -3.88
N HIS A 77 14.13 -15.12 -4.76
CA HIS A 77 13.29 -14.78 -5.93
C HIS A 77 11.89 -14.31 -5.52
N LEU A 78 11.27 -14.97 -4.54
CA LEU A 78 9.98 -14.55 -4.01
C LEU A 78 10.05 -13.19 -3.30
N ARG A 79 11.10 -12.97 -2.51
CA ARG A 79 11.33 -11.67 -1.86
C ARG A 79 11.55 -10.57 -2.90
N ALA A 80 12.31 -10.85 -3.95
CA ALA A 80 12.50 -9.91 -5.06
C ALA A 80 11.17 -9.60 -5.75
N ALA A 81 10.33 -10.61 -6.03
CA ALA A 81 9.01 -10.39 -6.63
C ALA A 81 8.09 -9.54 -5.75
N ALA A 82 8.06 -9.80 -4.43
CA ALA A 82 7.28 -9.00 -3.48
C ALA A 82 7.76 -7.54 -3.43
N VAL A 83 9.09 -7.32 -3.38
CA VAL A 83 9.68 -5.98 -3.40
C VAL A 83 9.38 -5.24 -4.70
N THR A 84 9.45 -5.91 -5.85
CA THR A 84 9.10 -5.31 -7.15
C THR A 84 7.63 -4.89 -7.18
N GLY A 85 6.74 -5.71 -6.62
CA GLY A 85 5.32 -5.35 -6.46
C GLY A 85 5.14 -4.07 -5.64
N ASP A 86 5.84 -3.96 -4.52
CA ASP A 86 5.76 -2.78 -3.64
C ASP A 86 6.26 -1.51 -4.33
N VAL A 87 7.38 -1.61 -5.05
CA VAL A 87 7.93 -0.49 -5.83
C VAL A 87 6.94 -0.07 -6.92
N LEU A 88 6.32 -1.01 -7.61
CA LEU A 88 5.33 -0.71 -8.65
C LEU A 88 4.12 0.03 -8.06
N VAL A 89 3.59 -0.43 -6.92
CA VAL A 89 2.48 0.22 -6.22
C VAL A 89 2.88 1.63 -5.80
N ALA A 90 4.07 1.81 -5.21
CA ALA A 90 4.56 3.13 -4.80
C ALA A 90 4.68 4.09 -5.99
N VAL A 91 5.17 3.62 -7.14
CA VAL A 91 5.26 4.41 -8.38
C VAL A 91 3.88 4.81 -8.89
N VAL A 92 2.91 3.90 -8.90
CA VAL A 92 1.53 4.19 -9.33
C VAL A 92 0.87 5.23 -8.40
N VAL A 93 1.02 5.06 -7.08
CA VAL A 93 0.52 6.03 -6.10
C VAL A 93 1.18 7.40 -6.29
N GLY A 94 2.50 7.44 -6.48
CA GLY A 94 3.24 8.67 -6.77
C GLY A 94 2.72 9.36 -8.04
N ALA A 95 2.44 8.60 -9.09
CA ALA A 95 1.89 9.13 -10.34
C ALA A 95 0.49 9.74 -10.15
N VAL A 96 -0.40 9.08 -9.39
CA VAL A 96 -1.72 9.64 -9.02
C VAL A 96 -1.56 10.97 -8.28
N VAL A 97 -0.65 11.03 -7.31
CA VAL A 97 -0.42 12.26 -6.52
C VAL A 97 0.12 13.39 -7.41
N VAL A 98 1.13 13.12 -8.23
CA VAL A 98 1.69 14.13 -9.14
C VAL A 98 0.63 14.62 -10.13
N GLN A 99 -0.16 13.72 -10.68
CA GLN A 99 -1.15 14.06 -11.70
C GLN A 99 -2.34 14.85 -11.13
N THR A 100 -2.81 14.49 -9.93
CA THR A 100 -3.88 15.22 -9.24
C THR A 100 -3.46 16.66 -8.94
N LEU A 101 -2.22 16.84 -8.46
CA LEU A 101 -1.61 18.16 -8.22
C LEU A 101 -1.44 18.98 -9.51
N ARG A 102 -1.11 18.33 -10.63
CA ARG A 102 -0.96 18.99 -11.94
C ARG A 102 -2.28 19.44 -12.57
N GLY A 103 -3.43 19.06 -12.03
CA GLY A 103 -4.71 19.37 -12.68
C GLY A 103 -5.06 18.44 -13.86
N GLY A 104 -4.21 17.44 -14.13
CA GLY A 104 -4.34 16.60 -15.33
C GLY A 104 -5.30 15.44 -15.16
N GLU A 105 -5.49 14.70 -16.25
CA GLU A 105 -6.34 13.51 -16.27
C GLU A 105 -5.75 12.40 -15.38
N VAL A 106 -6.52 11.92 -14.40
CA VAL A 106 -6.08 10.94 -13.39
C VAL A 106 -6.59 9.53 -13.69
N ALA A 107 -7.59 9.40 -14.56
CA ALA A 107 -8.29 8.14 -14.85
C ALA A 107 -7.35 6.96 -15.22
N PRO A 108 -6.31 7.13 -16.06
CA PRO A 108 -5.40 6.04 -16.39
C PRO A 108 -4.66 5.48 -15.16
N TYR A 109 -4.30 6.36 -14.22
CA TYR A 109 -3.58 5.98 -13.01
C TYR A 109 -4.49 5.39 -11.95
N LEU A 110 -5.75 5.82 -11.87
CA LEU A 110 -6.76 5.23 -10.99
C LEU A 110 -7.07 3.78 -11.37
N TRP A 111 -7.14 3.49 -12.68
CA TRP A 111 -7.29 2.13 -13.17
C TRP A 111 -6.13 1.23 -12.70
N LEU A 112 -4.89 1.69 -12.83
CA LEU A 112 -3.71 0.96 -12.39
C LEU A 112 -3.69 0.75 -10.87
N ALA A 113 -4.06 1.79 -10.10
CA ALA A 113 -4.17 1.70 -8.65
C ALA A 113 -5.25 0.70 -8.23
N GLY A 114 -6.40 0.71 -8.89
CA GLY A 114 -7.48 -0.25 -8.68
C GLY A 114 -7.06 -1.68 -9.00
N LEU A 115 -6.39 -1.89 -10.14
CA LEU A 115 -5.85 -3.20 -10.53
C LEU A 115 -4.87 -3.73 -9.47
N ALA A 116 -3.94 -2.90 -9.01
CA ALA A 116 -3.00 -3.26 -7.96
C ALA A 116 -3.71 -3.65 -6.66
N GLY A 117 -4.76 -2.89 -6.28
CA GLY A 117 -5.62 -3.22 -5.15
C GLY A 117 -6.26 -4.62 -5.29
N ILE A 118 -6.90 -4.88 -6.44
CA ILE A 118 -7.55 -6.17 -6.73
C ILE A 118 -6.55 -7.32 -6.65
N VAL A 119 -5.40 -7.20 -7.31
CA VAL A 119 -4.35 -8.24 -7.30
C VAL A 119 -3.90 -8.54 -5.88
N TYR A 120 -3.75 -7.50 -5.04
CA TYR A 120 -3.38 -7.68 -3.65
C TYR A 120 -4.47 -8.36 -2.83
N THR A 121 -5.73 -7.94 -2.97
CA THR A 121 -6.86 -8.56 -2.26
C THR A 121 -7.01 -10.04 -2.63
N VAL A 122 -6.89 -10.37 -3.91
CA VAL A 122 -6.93 -11.76 -4.38
C VAL A 122 -5.76 -12.55 -3.81
N SER A 123 -4.55 -11.99 -3.83
CA SER A 123 -3.37 -12.65 -3.26
C SER A 123 -3.53 -12.92 -1.76
N ALA A 124 -4.06 -11.96 -1.00
CA ALA A 124 -4.33 -12.11 0.43
C ALA A 124 -5.43 -13.16 0.70
N LEU A 125 -6.51 -13.20 -0.10
CA LEU A 125 -7.58 -14.18 0.01
C LEU A 125 -7.15 -15.61 -0.33
N VAL A 126 -6.18 -15.76 -1.24
CA VAL A 126 -5.62 -17.07 -1.61
C VAL A 126 -4.58 -17.51 -0.58
N ALA A 127 -3.69 -16.62 -0.14
CA ALA A 127 -2.67 -16.92 0.86
C ALA A 127 -3.28 -17.21 2.24
N GLY A 128 -4.33 -16.48 2.64
CA GLY A 128 -5.01 -16.66 3.92
C GLY A 128 -5.82 -17.95 4.03
N ARG A 129 -6.06 -18.67 2.92
CA ARG A 129 -6.73 -19.99 2.92
C ARG A 129 -5.80 -21.16 3.25
N GLY A 130 -4.52 -20.91 3.50
CA GLY A 130 -3.50 -21.92 3.82
C GLY A 130 -3.18 -22.07 5.31
N VAL A 131 -4.01 -21.54 6.21
CA VAL A 131 -3.88 -21.72 7.67
C VAL A 131 -4.88 -22.76 8.16
#